data_AF-A0A9D7T1V7-F1
#
_entry.id   AF-A0A9D7T1V7-F1
#
_cell.length_a   1.000
_cell.length_b   1.000
_cell.length_c   1.000
_cell.angle_alpha   90.00
_cell.angle_beta   90.00
_cell.angle_gamma   90.00
#
_symmetry.space_group_name_H-M   'P 1'
#
loop_
_entity.id
_entity.type
_entity.pdbx_description
1 polymer ?
#
loop_
_entity_poly.entity_id
_entity_poly.type
_entity_poly.pdbx_seq_one_letter_code
_entity_poly.pdbx_strand_id
1 'polypeptide(L)'
;MQNQAAVWAEGVARRLSFLQAAMAEESADVRETKLGDEISKALQAVAENMRPLHLDALAERFPTWQMATVSFDRSKASPQTAGELASALCALSAGLSQDHRAAIAEQLFVAGLAKETGEGIDSATLSEIKSRLKVPPTEKIDAQRLGRLFASLAETACTLDQLTWNIWRSLAPRSNIRREQMMPELKALIRRSLVGEEEVSSAQVGHQLEKTRQLIASLLASLDAVGHEFAESFQAQCSPESIRQMVRADGKAGIFDNSDARAWQRYSERFAAYTASTIETNIREHLVRHAEELARGENR
;
A
#
# COMPACT_ATOMS: atom_id res chain seq x y z
N MET A 1 26.88 -47.34 29.36
CA MET A 1 25.70 -46.45 29.23
C MET A 1 24.49 -47.19 28.66
N GLN A 2 24.61 -47.95 27.57
CA GLN A 2 23.52 -48.82 27.05
C GLN A 2 22.89 -49.73 28.11
N ASN A 3 23.69 -50.26 29.04
CA ASN A 3 23.20 -51.13 30.11
C ASN A 3 22.27 -50.41 31.12
N GLN A 4 22.47 -49.10 31.38
CA GLN A 4 21.60 -48.35 32.31
C GLN A 4 20.23 -48.08 31.71
N ALA A 5 20.18 -47.78 30.40
CA ALA A 5 18.92 -47.57 29.70
C ALA A 5 18.10 -48.87 29.57
N ALA A 6 18.77 -50.01 29.34
CA ALA A 6 18.11 -51.31 29.28
C ALA A 6 17.48 -51.71 30.64
N VAL A 7 18.17 -51.44 31.75
CA VAL A 7 17.68 -51.71 33.12
C VAL A 7 16.52 -50.78 33.48
N TRP A 8 16.62 -49.48 33.14
CA TRP A 8 15.51 -48.53 33.31
C TRP A 8 14.29 -48.95 32.50
N ALA A 9 14.48 -49.29 31.22
CA ALA A 9 13.43 -49.72 30.31
C ALA A 9 12.72 -50.98 30.82
N GLU A 10 13.46 -51.95 31.35
CA GLU A 10 12.87 -53.17 31.94
C GLU A 10 12.01 -52.85 33.18
N GLY A 11 12.48 -51.95 34.04
CA GLY A 11 11.72 -51.51 35.21
C GLY A 11 10.44 -50.76 34.85
N VAL A 12 10.49 -49.89 33.84
CA VAL A 12 9.31 -49.16 33.34
C VAL A 12 8.35 -50.10 32.62
N ALA A 13 8.85 -50.98 31.75
CA ALA A 13 8.02 -51.94 31.01
C ALA A 13 7.20 -52.83 31.95
N ARG A 14 7.78 -53.33 33.05
CA ARG A 14 7.05 -54.12 34.04
C ARG A 14 5.93 -53.32 34.71
N ARG A 15 6.16 -52.04 35.03
CA ARG A 15 5.13 -51.17 35.61
C ARG A 15 4.01 -50.89 34.62
N LEU A 16 4.34 -50.61 33.36
CA LEU A 16 3.35 -50.37 32.30
C LEU A 16 2.50 -51.61 32.04
N SER A 17 3.10 -52.80 31.97
CA SER A 17 2.34 -54.06 31.81
C SER A 17 1.41 -54.33 32.99
N PHE A 18 1.84 -54.04 34.22
CA PHE A 18 1.01 -54.17 35.41
C PHE A 18 -0.16 -53.16 35.41
N LEU A 19 0.12 -51.91 35.05
CA LEU A 19 -0.87 -50.84 34.98
C LEU A 19 -1.89 -51.12 33.86
N GLN A 20 -1.44 -51.64 32.72
CA GLN A 20 -2.31 -52.07 31.62
C GLN A 20 -3.21 -53.25 32.01
N ALA A 21 -2.69 -54.22 32.77
CA ALA A 21 -3.50 -55.34 33.28
C ALA A 21 -4.54 -54.89 34.32
N ALA A 22 -4.19 -53.92 35.18
CA ALA A 22 -5.10 -53.36 36.18
C ALA A 22 -6.22 -52.50 35.57
N MET A 23 -6.03 -52.00 34.34
CA MET A 23 -6.96 -51.11 33.64
C MET A 23 -7.74 -51.81 32.52
N ALA A 24 -7.87 -53.14 32.57
CA ALA A 24 -8.50 -53.92 31.48
C ALA A 24 -9.94 -53.48 31.14
N GLU A 25 -10.68 -52.93 32.11
CA GLU A 25 -12.06 -52.47 31.96
C GLU A 25 -12.20 -50.96 31.69
N GLU A 26 -11.09 -50.21 31.70
CA GLU A 26 -11.11 -48.76 31.46
C GLU A 26 -11.12 -48.42 29.96
N SER A 27 -11.66 -47.25 29.61
CA SER A 27 -11.70 -46.77 28.22
C SER A 27 -10.30 -46.54 27.64
N ALA A 28 -10.20 -46.52 26.31
CA ALA A 28 -8.92 -46.34 25.61
C ALA A 28 -8.24 -45.01 25.98
N ASP A 29 -9.00 -43.91 26.01
CA ASP A 29 -8.48 -42.57 26.30
C ASP A 29 -7.89 -42.46 27.72
N VAL A 30 -8.54 -43.11 28.70
CA VAL A 30 -8.06 -43.10 30.09
C VAL A 30 -6.80 -43.97 30.24
N ARG A 31 -6.73 -45.10 29.51
CA ARG A 31 -5.52 -45.94 29.45
C ARG A 31 -4.35 -45.20 28.83
N GLU A 32 -4.55 -44.49 27.73
CA GLU A 32 -3.50 -43.72 27.06
C GLU A 32 -2.95 -42.61 27.96
N THR A 33 -3.85 -41.86 28.60
CA THR A 33 -3.47 -40.77 29.52
C THR A 33 -2.64 -41.30 30.69
N LYS A 34 -3.09 -42.37 31.37
CA LYS A 34 -2.37 -42.91 32.54
C LYS A 34 -1.03 -43.58 32.17
N LEU A 35 -0.94 -44.22 31.01
CA LEU A 35 0.33 -44.78 30.53
C LEU A 35 1.31 -43.67 30.15
N GLY A 36 0.84 -42.60 29.51
CA GLY A 36 1.63 -41.41 29.17
C GLY A 36 2.16 -40.69 30.42
N ASP A 37 1.35 -40.58 31.46
CA ASP A 37 1.74 -39.99 32.74
C ASP A 37 2.82 -40.82 33.46
N GLU A 38 2.71 -42.15 33.45
CA GLU A 38 3.70 -43.04 34.08
C GLU A 38 5.05 -43.00 33.35
N ILE A 39 5.05 -42.92 32.01
CA ILE A 39 6.27 -42.73 31.21
C ILE A 39 6.89 -41.36 31.51
N SER A 40 6.07 -40.30 31.52
CA SER A 40 6.52 -38.93 31.81
C SER A 40 7.14 -38.83 33.20
N LYS A 41 6.53 -39.47 34.20
CA LYS A 41 7.05 -39.55 35.57
C LYS A 41 8.38 -40.31 35.64
N ALA A 42 8.51 -41.42 34.91
CA ALA A 42 9.75 -42.19 34.86
C ALA A 42 10.91 -41.43 34.18
N LEU A 43 10.60 -40.57 33.20
CA LEU A 43 11.58 -39.75 32.50
C LEU A 43 12.11 -38.56 33.31
N GLN A 44 11.41 -38.14 34.38
CA GLN A 44 11.91 -37.07 35.25
C GLN A 44 13.24 -37.43 35.94
N ALA A 45 13.49 -38.72 36.17
CA ALA A 45 14.73 -39.23 36.75
C ALA A 45 15.87 -39.41 35.72
N VAL A 46 15.61 -39.13 34.43
CA VAL A 46 16.56 -39.30 33.33
C VAL A 46 16.99 -37.92 32.80
N ALA A 47 18.30 -37.72 32.66
CA ALA A 47 18.85 -36.50 32.06
C ALA A 47 18.31 -36.29 30.64
N GLU A 48 17.99 -35.04 30.29
CA GLU A 48 17.28 -34.69 29.05
C GLU A 48 17.97 -35.19 27.77
N ASN A 49 19.30 -35.12 27.73
CA ASN A 49 20.13 -35.62 26.62
C ASN A 49 20.15 -37.15 26.50
N MET A 50 19.72 -37.88 27.53
CA MET A 50 19.68 -39.35 27.56
C MET A 50 18.28 -39.91 27.35
N ARG A 51 17.23 -39.07 27.36
CA ARG A 51 15.83 -39.50 27.18
C ARG A 51 15.57 -40.24 25.88
N PRO A 52 16.11 -39.83 24.70
CA PRO A 52 15.90 -40.56 23.45
C PRO A 52 16.39 -42.01 23.54
N LEU A 53 17.59 -42.20 24.09
CA LEU A 53 18.19 -43.53 24.24
C LEU A 53 17.43 -44.43 25.25
N HIS A 54 16.79 -43.84 26.26
CA HIS A 54 15.96 -44.59 27.21
C HIS A 54 14.59 -44.95 26.61
N LEU A 55 14.02 -44.06 25.79
CA LEU A 55 12.77 -44.32 25.08
C LEU A 55 12.94 -45.40 24.01
N ASP A 56 14.04 -45.38 23.26
CA ASP A 56 14.38 -46.43 22.29
C ASP A 56 14.54 -47.81 22.96
N ALA A 57 15.19 -47.86 24.14
CA ALA A 57 15.34 -49.10 24.90
C ALA A 57 14.00 -49.61 25.49
N LEU A 58 13.07 -48.71 25.84
CA LEU A 58 11.73 -49.08 26.32
C LEU A 58 10.86 -49.62 25.19
N ALA A 59 10.93 -48.96 24.04
CA ALA A 59 10.28 -49.36 22.81
C ALA A 59 10.61 -50.79 22.35
N GLU A 60 11.88 -51.20 22.44
CA GLU A 60 12.31 -52.57 22.14
C GLU A 60 11.62 -53.63 23.01
N ARG A 61 11.09 -53.26 24.19
CA ARG A 61 10.37 -54.18 25.09
C ARG A 61 8.90 -54.37 24.71
N PHE A 62 8.36 -53.56 23.81
CA PHE A 62 6.99 -53.66 23.31
C PHE A 62 7.02 -53.86 21.79
N PRO A 63 7.42 -55.04 21.28
CA PRO A 63 7.60 -55.29 19.85
C PRO A 63 6.35 -55.06 18.98
N THR A 64 5.16 -55.01 19.58
CA THR A 64 3.91 -54.65 18.90
C THR A 64 3.78 -53.16 18.59
N TRP A 65 4.64 -52.28 19.15
CA TRP A 65 4.63 -50.84 18.87
C TRP A 65 4.99 -50.50 17.41
N GLN A 66 5.75 -51.37 16.73
CA GLN A 66 6.08 -51.25 15.32
C GLN A 66 4.90 -51.57 14.38
N MET A 67 3.79 -52.10 14.91
CA MET A 67 2.53 -52.24 14.16
C MET A 67 1.56 -51.07 14.39
N ALA A 68 1.93 -50.12 15.24
CA ALA A 68 1.24 -48.84 15.40
C ALA A 68 1.90 -47.73 14.55
N THR A 69 2.43 -48.07 13.36
CA THR A 69 2.29 -47.14 12.23
C THR A 69 0.81 -46.97 11.99
N VAL A 70 0.24 -45.96 12.65
CA VAL A 70 -1.11 -45.41 12.49
C VAL A 70 -1.92 -46.15 11.42
N SER A 71 -2.50 -47.29 11.79
CA SER A 71 -3.72 -47.75 11.13
C SER A 71 -4.77 -46.76 11.58
N PHE A 72 -4.84 -45.64 10.85
CA PHE A 72 -6.12 -44.98 10.66
C PHE A 72 -7.11 -46.09 10.36
N ASP A 73 -8.24 -46.08 11.03
CA ASP A 73 -9.39 -46.88 10.68
C ASP A 73 -9.85 -46.41 9.28
N ARG A 74 -9.11 -46.81 8.25
CA ARG A 74 -9.51 -46.77 6.86
C ARG A 74 -10.56 -47.85 6.76
N SER A 75 -11.78 -47.46 7.09
CA SER A 75 -12.96 -48.00 6.44
C SER A 75 -12.63 -48.13 4.95
N LYS A 76 -12.35 -49.37 4.49
CA LYS A 76 -12.19 -49.81 3.10
C LYS A 76 -11.91 -48.72 2.06
N ALA A 77 -10.87 -47.92 2.25
CA ALA A 77 -10.50 -46.88 1.29
C ALA A 77 -9.09 -47.19 0.80
N SER A 78 -9.01 -47.58 -0.47
CA SER A 78 -7.77 -47.63 -1.24
C SER A 78 -6.94 -46.37 -0.96
N PRO A 79 -5.59 -46.44 -0.98
CA PRO A 79 -4.76 -45.26 -0.80
C PRO A 79 -5.12 -44.21 -1.85
N GLN A 80 -5.93 -43.22 -1.44
CA GLN A 80 -6.36 -42.16 -2.33
C GLN A 80 -5.15 -41.29 -2.66
N THR A 81 -4.89 -41.12 -3.94
CA THR A 81 -3.87 -40.18 -4.40
C THR A 81 -4.31 -38.75 -4.07
N ALA A 82 -3.36 -37.81 -4.01
CA ALA A 82 -3.68 -36.40 -3.79
C ALA A 82 -4.69 -35.86 -4.83
N GLY A 83 -4.65 -36.39 -6.06
CA GLY A 83 -5.63 -36.07 -7.10
C GLY A 83 -7.04 -36.61 -6.84
N GLU A 84 -7.15 -37.79 -6.23
CA GLU A 84 -8.44 -38.37 -5.84
C GLU A 84 -9.08 -37.59 -4.68
N LEU A 85 -8.28 -37.15 -3.70
CA LEU A 85 -8.76 -36.29 -2.61
C LEU A 85 -9.23 -34.92 -3.12
N ALA A 86 -8.47 -34.31 -4.04
CA ALA A 86 -8.89 -33.05 -4.67
C ALA A 86 -10.19 -33.23 -5.45
N SER A 87 -10.33 -34.32 -6.21
CA SER A 87 -11.55 -34.64 -6.97
C SER A 87 -12.75 -34.90 -6.06
N ALA A 88 -12.55 -35.60 -4.94
CA ALA A 88 -13.58 -35.84 -3.94
C ALA A 88 -14.03 -34.54 -3.26
N LEU A 89 -13.08 -33.65 -2.90
CA LEU A 89 -13.40 -32.33 -2.36
C LEU A 89 -14.19 -31.48 -3.36
N CYS A 90 -13.82 -31.50 -4.65
CA CYS A 90 -14.58 -30.84 -5.70
C CYS A 90 -16.01 -31.39 -5.83
N ALA A 91 -16.19 -32.71 -5.78
CA ALA A 91 -17.52 -33.33 -5.82
C ALA A 91 -18.38 -32.96 -4.60
N LEU A 92 -17.78 -32.91 -3.41
CA LEU A 92 -18.45 -32.50 -2.17
C LEU A 92 -18.80 -31.02 -2.14
N SER A 93 -18.01 -30.17 -2.83
CA SER A 93 -18.18 -28.72 -2.80
C SER A 93 -19.57 -28.26 -3.26
N ALA A 94 -20.23 -29.00 -4.16
CA ALA A 94 -21.57 -28.66 -4.64
C ALA A 94 -22.65 -28.68 -3.53
N GLY A 95 -22.47 -29.52 -2.50
CA GLY A 95 -23.40 -29.63 -1.37
C GLY A 95 -23.08 -28.73 -0.18
N LEU A 96 -21.94 -28.04 -0.19
CA LEU A 96 -21.51 -27.18 0.92
C LEU A 96 -22.19 -25.81 0.87
N SER A 97 -22.56 -25.29 2.05
CA SER A 97 -22.99 -23.89 2.20
C SER A 97 -21.83 -22.92 1.94
N GLN A 98 -22.15 -21.66 1.66
CA GLN A 98 -21.15 -20.62 1.37
C GLN A 98 -20.14 -20.44 2.52
N ASP A 99 -20.60 -20.47 3.77
CA ASP A 99 -19.73 -20.35 4.95
C ASP A 99 -18.72 -21.51 5.07
N HIS A 100 -19.16 -22.74 4.81
CA HIS A 100 -18.26 -23.90 4.84
C HIS A 100 -17.24 -23.86 3.69
N ARG A 101 -17.64 -23.38 2.51
CA ARG A 101 -16.69 -23.20 1.39
C ARG A 101 -15.63 -22.16 1.74
N ALA A 102 -16.02 -21.05 2.39
CA ALA A 102 -15.08 -20.02 2.82
C ALA A 102 -14.08 -20.54 3.87
N ALA A 103 -14.55 -21.28 4.88
CA ALA A 103 -13.68 -21.88 5.90
C ALA A 103 -12.68 -22.90 5.30
N ILE A 104 -13.11 -23.72 4.33
CA ILE A 104 -12.22 -24.66 3.64
C ILE A 104 -11.19 -23.91 2.78
N ALA A 105 -11.60 -22.85 2.09
CA ALA A 105 -10.69 -22.04 1.28
C ALA A 105 -9.60 -21.38 2.14
N GLU A 106 -9.96 -20.88 3.33
CA GLU A 106 -9.02 -20.34 4.31
C GLU A 106 -8.03 -21.40 4.80
N GLN A 107 -8.51 -22.60 5.14
CA GLN A 107 -7.64 -23.70 5.56
C GLN A 107 -6.67 -24.13 4.44
N LEU A 108 -7.15 -24.22 3.20
CA LEU A 108 -6.30 -24.53 2.04
C LEU A 108 -5.29 -23.42 1.75
N PHE A 109 -5.64 -22.16 2.01
CA PHE A 109 -4.74 -21.02 1.88
C PHE A 109 -3.63 -21.04 2.94
N VAL A 110 -3.98 -21.27 4.21
CA VAL A 110 -3.01 -21.44 5.31
C VAL A 110 -2.07 -22.62 5.03
N ALA A 111 -2.57 -23.70 4.42
CA ALA A 111 -1.77 -24.85 4.01
C ALA A 111 -0.90 -24.59 2.76
N GLY A 112 -1.00 -23.42 2.13
CA GLY A 112 -0.26 -23.08 0.89
C GLY A 112 -0.74 -23.81 -0.36
N LEU A 113 -1.92 -24.46 -0.31
CA LEU A 113 -2.52 -25.22 -1.40
C LEU A 113 -3.53 -24.41 -2.23
N ALA A 114 -4.07 -23.32 -1.66
CA ALA A 114 -4.89 -22.36 -2.38
C ALA A 114 -4.14 -21.03 -2.56
N LYS A 115 -4.32 -20.41 -3.74
CA LYS A 115 -3.94 -19.00 -3.96
C LYS A 115 -5.14 -18.13 -3.59
N GLU A 116 -4.86 -16.93 -3.09
CA GLU A 116 -5.88 -15.94 -2.73
C GLU A 116 -6.83 -15.74 -3.92
N THR A 117 -8.09 -16.17 -3.75
CA THR A 117 -9.16 -16.05 -4.75
C THR A 117 -9.75 -14.64 -4.70
N GLY A 118 -8.92 -13.62 -4.87
CA GLY A 118 -9.42 -12.42 -5.53
C GLY A 118 -9.74 -12.83 -6.97
N GLU A 119 -10.86 -12.37 -7.55
CA GLU A 119 -10.99 -12.40 -9.00
C GLU A 119 -9.70 -11.82 -9.56
N GLY A 120 -8.90 -12.67 -10.22
CA GLY A 120 -7.63 -12.24 -10.77
C GLY A 120 -7.88 -11.05 -11.69
N ILE A 121 -6.92 -10.12 -11.75
CA ILE A 121 -7.01 -8.97 -12.66
C ILE A 121 -7.44 -9.47 -14.04
N ASP A 122 -8.57 -8.96 -14.53
CA ASP A 122 -9.14 -9.43 -15.79
C ASP A 122 -8.16 -9.19 -16.95
N SER A 123 -8.27 -9.99 -18.00
CA SER A 123 -7.31 -9.97 -19.11
C SER A 123 -7.23 -8.62 -19.83
N ALA A 124 -8.31 -7.84 -19.85
CA ALA A 124 -8.33 -6.52 -20.47
C ALA A 124 -7.57 -5.50 -19.61
N THR A 125 -7.83 -5.46 -18.30
CA THR A 125 -7.09 -4.62 -17.35
C THR A 125 -5.60 -4.98 -17.34
N LEU A 126 -5.25 -6.26 -17.40
CA LEU A 126 -3.85 -6.69 -17.44
C LEU A 126 -3.15 -6.26 -18.74
N SER A 127 -3.86 -6.29 -19.88
CA SER A 127 -3.37 -5.76 -21.16
C SER A 127 -3.15 -4.24 -21.10
N GLU A 128 -4.08 -3.50 -20.50
CA GLU A 128 -3.94 -2.05 -20.31
C GLU A 128 -2.72 -1.71 -19.44
N ILE A 129 -2.57 -2.38 -18.29
CA ILE A 129 -1.43 -2.19 -17.40
C ILE A 129 -0.11 -2.44 -18.15
N LYS A 130 -0.02 -3.54 -18.91
CA LYS A 130 1.17 -3.85 -19.73
C LYS A 130 1.47 -2.75 -20.75
N SER A 131 0.45 -2.26 -21.45
CA SER A 131 0.59 -1.16 -22.41
C SER A 131 1.11 0.12 -21.75
N ARG A 132 0.49 0.54 -20.63
CA ARG A 132 0.85 1.76 -19.90
C ARG A 132 2.26 1.70 -19.31
N LEU A 133 2.66 0.53 -18.80
CA LEU A 133 3.98 0.31 -18.21
C LEU A 133 5.03 -0.13 -19.23
N LYS A 134 4.66 -0.25 -20.52
CA LYS A 134 5.53 -0.74 -21.61
C LYS A 134 6.15 -2.12 -21.32
N VAL A 135 5.39 -2.99 -20.65
CA VAL A 135 5.77 -4.38 -20.37
C VAL A 135 5.43 -5.25 -21.60
N PRO A 136 6.36 -6.06 -22.12
CA PRO A 136 6.08 -6.96 -23.23
C PRO A 136 4.88 -7.89 -22.96
N PRO A 137 4.05 -8.20 -23.98
CA PRO A 137 2.86 -9.05 -23.79
C PRO A 137 3.21 -10.45 -23.29
N THR A 138 4.40 -10.95 -23.62
CA THR A 138 4.94 -12.27 -23.22
C THR A 138 5.36 -12.34 -21.75
N GLU A 139 5.61 -11.20 -21.11
CA GLU A 139 6.11 -11.16 -19.74
C GLU A 139 4.97 -11.30 -18.72
N LYS A 140 5.19 -12.04 -17.63
CA LYS A 140 4.20 -12.23 -16.57
C LYS A 140 4.31 -11.12 -15.53
N ILE A 141 3.18 -10.53 -15.16
CA ILE A 141 3.12 -9.57 -14.06
C ILE A 141 2.87 -10.34 -12.76
N ASP A 142 3.72 -10.12 -11.77
CA ASP A 142 3.54 -10.59 -10.41
C ASP A 142 2.55 -9.67 -9.68
N ALA A 143 1.41 -10.22 -9.25
CA ALA A 143 0.35 -9.46 -8.60
C ALA A 143 0.77 -8.86 -7.25
N GLN A 144 1.62 -9.55 -6.49
CA GLN A 144 2.11 -9.06 -5.20
C GLN A 144 3.05 -7.87 -5.40
N ARG A 145 3.94 -7.95 -6.39
CA ARG A 145 4.82 -6.83 -6.76
C ARG A 145 4.03 -5.65 -7.30
N LEU A 146 3.01 -5.92 -8.13
CA LEU A 146 2.10 -4.90 -8.65
C LEU A 146 1.36 -4.18 -7.52
N GLY A 147 0.83 -4.91 -6.53
CA GLY A 147 0.16 -4.33 -5.36
C GLY A 147 1.08 -3.42 -4.55
N ARG A 148 2.34 -3.83 -4.33
CA ARG A 148 3.35 -2.98 -3.65
C ARG A 148 3.67 -1.71 -4.45
N LEU A 149 3.85 -1.83 -5.77
CA LEU A 149 4.08 -0.69 -6.65
C LEU A 149 2.89 0.28 -6.63
N PHE A 150 1.66 -0.26 -6.71
CA PHE A 150 0.44 0.52 -6.63
C PHE A 150 0.38 1.31 -5.31
N ALA A 151 0.67 0.67 -4.17
CA ALA A 151 0.66 1.35 -2.87
C ALA A 151 1.61 2.56 -2.85
N SER A 152 2.85 2.41 -3.33
CA SER A 152 3.83 3.51 -3.40
C SER A 152 3.42 4.63 -4.36
N LEU A 153 2.86 4.28 -5.52
CA LEU A 153 2.37 5.25 -6.50
C LEU A 153 1.14 6.00 -5.97
N ALA A 154 0.21 5.30 -5.32
CA ALA A 154 -0.99 5.87 -4.73
C ALA A 154 -0.63 6.84 -3.59
N GLU A 155 0.32 6.48 -2.73
CA GLU A 155 0.83 7.38 -1.69
C GLU A 155 1.43 8.65 -2.29
N THR A 156 2.32 8.49 -3.27
CA THR A 156 2.96 9.62 -3.97
C THR A 156 1.92 10.54 -4.61
N ALA A 157 0.94 9.97 -5.32
CA ALA A 157 -0.12 10.74 -5.97
C ALA A 157 -1.01 11.47 -4.96
N CYS A 158 -1.37 10.82 -3.85
CA CYS A 158 -2.17 11.46 -2.78
C CYS A 158 -1.42 12.62 -2.13
N THR A 159 -0.14 12.44 -1.81
CA THR A 159 0.68 13.49 -1.19
C THR A 159 0.88 14.66 -2.16
N LEU A 160 1.18 14.39 -3.44
CA LEU A 160 1.32 15.44 -4.45
C LEU A 160 0.02 16.21 -4.65
N ASP A 161 -1.13 15.53 -4.74
CA ASP A 161 -2.44 16.18 -4.84
C ASP A 161 -2.68 17.10 -3.64
N GLN A 162 -2.50 16.60 -2.41
CA GLN A 162 -2.72 17.40 -1.21
C GLN A 162 -1.81 18.62 -1.15
N LEU A 163 -0.51 18.44 -1.42
CA LEU A 163 0.47 19.54 -1.42
C LEU A 163 0.14 20.58 -2.48
N THR A 164 -0.16 20.14 -3.71
CA THR A 164 -0.49 21.03 -4.82
C THR A 164 -1.69 21.90 -4.48
N TRP A 165 -2.79 21.31 -3.98
CA TRP A 165 -3.99 22.07 -3.63
C TRP A 165 -3.79 22.99 -2.42
N ASN A 166 -2.94 22.61 -1.47
CA ASN A 166 -2.60 23.47 -0.33
C ASN A 166 -1.77 24.69 -0.76
N ILE A 167 -0.76 24.47 -1.61
CA ILE A 167 0.05 25.55 -2.20
C ILE A 167 -0.85 26.48 -3.01
N TRP A 168 -1.71 25.92 -3.88
CA TRP A 168 -2.63 26.70 -4.69
C TRP A 168 -3.59 27.55 -3.85
N ARG A 169 -4.17 27.00 -2.79
CA ARG A 169 -5.06 27.74 -1.89
C ARG A 169 -4.36 28.93 -1.20
N SER A 170 -3.07 28.76 -0.88
CA SER A 170 -2.23 29.81 -0.29
C SER A 170 -1.86 30.90 -1.30
N LEU A 171 -1.48 30.49 -2.52
CA LEU A 171 -1.08 31.40 -3.59
C LEU A 171 -2.28 32.17 -4.17
N ALA A 172 -3.41 31.50 -4.38
CA ALA A 172 -4.55 31.99 -5.14
C ALA A 172 -5.88 31.84 -4.36
N PRO A 173 -6.03 32.47 -3.17
CA PRO A 173 -7.22 32.30 -2.34
C PRO A 173 -8.51 32.78 -3.00
N ARG A 174 -8.40 33.69 -3.98
CA ARG A 174 -9.52 34.24 -4.76
C ARG A 174 -9.78 33.49 -6.06
N SER A 175 -9.01 32.44 -6.36
CA SER A 175 -9.16 31.70 -7.61
C SER A 175 -10.52 31.00 -7.72
N ASN A 176 -11.03 30.97 -8.95
CA ASN A 176 -12.16 30.14 -9.34
C ASN A 176 -11.73 28.67 -9.61
N ILE A 177 -10.43 28.43 -9.79
CA ILE A 177 -9.87 27.07 -9.87
C ILE A 177 -9.86 26.52 -8.45
N ARG A 178 -10.89 25.74 -8.13
CA ARG A 178 -11.05 25.11 -6.83
C ARG A 178 -11.17 23.62 -7.01
N ARG A 179 -10.75 22.91 -5.98
CA ARG A 179 -11.23 21.54 -5.77
C ARG A 179 -12.76 21.63 -5.63
N GLU A 180 -13.50 20.90 -6.46
CA GLU A 180 -14.96 20.88 -6.38
C GLU A 180 -15.37 20.51 -4.95
N GLN A 181 -16.17 21.36 -4.29
CA GLN A 181 -16.56 21.18 -2.88
C GLN A 181 -17.25 19.84 -2.60
N MET A 182 -17.84 19.24 -3.63
CA MET A 182 -18.53 17.94 -3.56
C MET A 182 -17.61 16.76 -3.89
N MET A 183 -16.40 17.01 -4.40
CA MET A 183 -15.46 15.93 -4.70
C MET A 183 -14.69 15.52 -3.44
N PRO A 184 -14.73 14.23 -3.06
CA PRO A 184 -13.91 13.71 -1.98
C PRO A 184 -12.42 13.92 -2.30
N GLU A 185 -11.58 13.94 -1.25
CA GLU A 185 -10.13 13.90 -1.42
C GLU A 185 -9.72 12.69 -2.28
N LEU A 186 -8.62 12.82 -3.04
CA LEU A 186 -8.13 11.76 -3.91
C LEU A 186 -7.99 10.41 -3.17
N LYS A 187 -7.49 10.44 -1.93
CA LYS A 187 -7.39 9.26 -1.07
C LYS A 187 -8.75 8.61 -0.80
N ALA A 188 -9.78 9.40 -0.53
CA ALA A 188 -11.13 8.90 -0.33
C ALA A 188 -11.72 8.33 -1.63
N LEU A 189 -11.49 8.98 -2.77
CA LEU A 189 -11.93 8.48 -4.08
C LEU A 189 -11.28 7.15 -4.44
N ILE A 190 -9.96 7.03 -4.28
CA ILE A 190 -9.23 5.77 -4.52
C ILE A 190 -9.79 4.67 -3.62
N ARG A 191 -9.99 4.94 -2.33
CA ARG A 191 -10.58 3.97 -1.39
C ARG A 191 -11.97 3.50 -1.85
N ARG A 192 -12.88 4.43 -2.17
CA ARG A 192 -14.25 4.12 -2.60
C ARG A 192 -14.26 3.30 -3.90
N SER A 193 -13.39 3.66 -4.84
CA SER A 193 -13.22 2.93 -6.10
C SER A 193 -12.71 1.49 -5.88
N LEU A 194 -11.75 1.29 -4.97
CA LEU A 194 -11.20 -0.04 -4.65
C LEU A 194 -12.19 -0.95 -3.93
N VAL A 195 -13.12 -0.38 -3.14
CA VAL A 195 -14.17 -1.13 -2.43
C VAL A 195 -15.38 -1.42 -3.34
N GLY A 196 -15.39 -0.89 -4.55
CA GLY A 196 -16.48 -1.11 -5.51
C GLY A 196 -17.75 -0.34 -5.19
N GLU A 197 -17.66 0.81 -4.51
CA GLU A 197 -18.81 1.68 -4.32
C GLU A 197 -19.30 2.22 -5.69
N GLU A 198 -20.53 1.89 -6.08
CA GLU A 198 -21.14 2.18 -7.39
C GLU A 198 -21.13 3.67 -7.76
N GLU A 199 -21.10 4.56 -6.76
CA GLU A 199 -21.06 6.01 -6.95
C GLU A 199 -19.70 6.56 -7.43
N VAL A 200 -18.61 5.80 -7.27
CA VAL A 200 -17.25 6.26 -7.61
C VAL A 200 -16.66 5.44 -8.76
N SER A 201 -16.79 5.98 -9.97
CA SER A 201 -16.17 5.38 -11.15
C SER A 201 -14.66 5.65 -11.19
N SER A 202 -13.91 4.74 -11.83
CA SER A 202 -12.48 4.94 -12.16
C SER A 202 -12.24 6.23 -12.94
N ALA A 203 -13.24 6.69 -13.70
CA ALA A 203 -13.21 7.97 -14.40
C ALA A 203 -13.12 9.19 -13.46
N GLN A 204 -13.76 9.16 -12.29
CA GLN A 204 -13.66 10.25 -11.31
C GLN A 204 -12.25 10.34 -10.70
N VAL A 205 -11.63 9.18 -10.41
CA VAL A 205 -10.24 9.13 -9.95
C VAL A 205 -9.30 9.68 -11.02
N GLY A 206 -9.48 9.24 -12.28
CA GLY A 206 -8.71 9.74 -13.42
C GLY A 206 -8.86 11.25 -13.63
N HIS A 207 -10.08 11.78 -13.53
CA HIS A 207 -10.36 13.22 -13.65
C HIS A 207 -9.68 14.05 -12.56
N GLN A 208 -9.72 13.59 -11.31
CA GLN A 208 -9.06 14.29 -10.21
C GLN A 208 -7.53 14.27 -10.34
N LEU A 209 -6.96 13.15 -10.79
CA LEU A 209 -5.53 13.04 -11.09
C LEU A 209 -5.13 14.00 -12.22
N GLU A 210 -5.94 14.08 -13.27
CA GLU A 210 -5.67 14.95 -14.42
C GLU A 210 -5.75 16.43 -14.04
N LYS A 211 -6.77 16.85 -13.26
CA LYS A 211 -6.84 18.22 -12.73
C LYS A 211 -5.61 18.60 -11.91
N THR A 212 -5.16 17.69 -11.05
CA THR A 212 -3.95 17.89 -10.24
C THR A 212 -2.71 18.00 -11.11
N ARG A 213 -2.57 17.09 -12.10
CA ARG A 213 -1.47 17.12 -13.07
C ARG A 213 -1.44 18.43 -13.85
N GLN A 214 -2.60 18.91 -14.31
CA GLN A 214 -2.73 20.15 -15.06
C GLN A 214 -2.35 21.37 -14.21
N LEU A 215 -2.76 21.40 -12.93
CA LEU A 215 -2.39 22.46 -12.01
C LEU A 215 -0.89 22.47 -11.69
N ILE A 216 -0.27 21.30 -11.51
CA ILE A 216 1.19 21.20 -11.36
C ILE A 216 1.89 21.73 -12.61
N ALA A 217 1.43 21.31 -13.79
CA ALA A 217 2.02 21.74 -15.05
C ALA A 217 1.87 23.25 -15.28
N SER A 218 0.71 23.84 -14.96
CA SER A 218 0.50 25.27 -15.10
C SER A 218 1.37 26.07 -14.13
N LEU A 219 1.48 25.64 -12.87
CA LEU A 219 2.38 26.27 -11.90
C LEU A 219 3.84 26.24 -12.35
N LEU A 220 4.31 25.10 -12.86
CA LEU A 220 5.68 24.97 -13.35
C LEU A 220 5.95 25.84 -14.59
N ALA A 221 5.00 25.88 -15.53
CA ALA A 221 5.11 26.72 -16.73
C ALA A 221 5.10 28.22 -16.39
N SER A 222 4.31 28.63 -15.40
CA SER A 222 4.25 30.03 -14.95
C SER A 222 5.55 30.53 -14.33
N LEU A 223 6.43 29.65 -13.84
CA LEU A 223 7.71 30.08 -13.26
C LEU A 223 8.61 30.78 -14.28
N ASP A 224 8.57 30.35 -15.55
CA ASP A 224 9.36 30.95 -16.63
C ASP A 224 8.80 32.33 -17.03
N ALA A 225 7.47 32.41 -17.17
CA ALA A 225 6.79 33.65 -17.54
C ALA A 225 6.88 34.74 -16.46
N VAL A 226 6.84 34.38 -15.17
CA VAL A 226 6.75 35.37 -14.08
C VAL A 226 7.94 36.32 -14.03
N GLY A 227 9.15 35.80 -14.29
CA GLY A 227 10.37 36.60 -14.25
C GLY A 227 10.39 37.65 -15.35
N HIS A 228 9.97 37.25 -16.55
CA HIS A 228 9.88 38.14 -17.70
C HIS A 228 8.81 39.21 -17.50
N GLU A 229 7.59 38.84 -17.13
CA GLU A 229 6.49 39.79 -16.90
C GLU A 229 6.79 40.79 -15.78
N PHE A 230 7.40 40.32 -14.69
CA PHE A 230 7.83 41.19 -13.60
C PHE A 230 8.91 42.17 -14.09
N ALA A 231 9.92 41.70 -14.82
CA ALA A 231 10.99 42.54 -15.34
C ALA A 231 10.46 43.61 -16.30
N GLU A 232 9.56 43.24 -17.22
CA GLU A 232 8.91 44.18 -18.14
C GLU A 232 8.08 45.22 -17.39
N SER A 233 7.25 44.79 -16.43
CA SER A 233 6.44 45.70 -15.60
C SER A 233 7.33 46.67 -14.79
N PHE A 234 8.40 46.15 -14.19
CA PHE A 234 9.37 46.96 -13.45
C PHE A 234 10.08 47.96 -14.35
N GLN A 235 10.58 47.54 -15.53
CA GLN A 235 11.24 48.43 -16.48
C GLN A 235 10.28 49.50 -17.02
N ALA A 236 9.03 49.14 -17.32
CA ALA A 236 8.02 50.07 -17.78
C ALA A 236 7.73 51.17 -16.73
N GLN A 237 7.81 50.85 -15.44
CA GLN A 237 7.48 51.77 -14.35
C GLN A 237 8.67 52.55 -13.80
N CYS A 238 9.87 51.95 -13.81
CA CYS A 238 11.05 52.46 -13.14
C CYS A 238 12.24 52.76 -14.07
N SER A 239 12.14 52.51 -15.38
CA SER A 239 13.22 52.89 -16.30
C SER A 239 13.37 54.41 -16.39
N PRO A 240 14.61 54.92 -16.52
CA PRO A 240 14.87 56.34 -16.73
C PRO A 240 14.11 56.90 -17.95
N GLU A 241 14.00 56.13 -19.02
CA GLU A 241 13.28 56.50 -20.24
C GLU A 241 11.79 56.68 -19.98
N SER A 242 11.13 55.68 -19.36
CA SER A 242 9.71 55.76 -19.01
C SER A 242 9.41 56.92 -18.08
N ILE A 243 10.24 57.15 -17.07
CA ILE A 243 10.05 58.24 -16.11
C ILE A 243 10.21 59.60 -16.79
N ARG A 244 11.23 59.77 -17.66
CA ARG A 244 11.42 61.00 -18.43
C ARG A 244 10.25 61.26 -19.38
N GLN A 245 9.69 60.21 -20.01
CA GLN A 245 8.49 60.35 -20.84
C GLN A 245 7.28 60.79 -20.01
N MET A 246 7.06 60.21 -18.83
CA MET A 246 5.97 60.62 -17.94
C MET A 246 6.11 62.06 -17.45
N VAL A 247 7.31 62.49 -17.05
CA VAL A 247 7.56 63.87 -16.61
C VAL A 247 7.33 64.87 -17.75
N ARG A 248 7.68 64.51 -18.99
CA ARG A 248 7.38 65.33 -20.18
C ARG A 248 5.87 65.38 -20.48
N ALA A 249 5.17 64.25 -20.35
CA ALA A 249 3.74 64.14 -20.58
C ALA A 249 2.89 64.89 -19.53
N ASP A 250 3.37 64.98 -18.28
CA ASP A 250 2.71 65.72 -17.19
C ASP A 250 2.60 67.24 -17.47
N GLY A 251 3.24 67.77 -18.53
CA GLY A 251 3.02 69.13 -19.07
C GLY A 251 3.36 70.30 -18.15
N LYS A 252 3.82 70.03 -16.92
CA LYS A 252 4.14 71.04 -15.89
C LYS A 252 5.57 71.60 -15.99
N ALA A 253 6.27 71.37 -17.09
CA ALA A 253 7.63 71.86 -17.29
C ALA A 253 7.58 73.33 -17.73
N GLY A 254 7.74 74.25 -16.76
CA GLY A 254 8.02 75.64 -17.07
C GLY A 254 9.44 75.79 -17.65
N ILE A 255 9.68 76.86 -18.40
CA ILE A 255 10.98 77.16 -19.07
C ILE A 255 12.17 77.25 -18.08
N PHE A 256 11.90 77.32 -16.76
CA PHE A 256 12.90 77.39 -15.68
C PHE A 256 12.96 76.13 -14.79
N ASP A 257 12.31 75.05 -15.17
CA ASP A 257 12.16 73.87 -14.33
C ASP A 257 13.19 72.78 -14.64
N ASN A 258 13.87 72.27 -13.60
CA ASN A 258 14.89 71.24 -13.77
C ASN A 258 14.23 69.86 -13.97
N SER A 259 14.03 69.49 -15.24
CA SER A 259 13.38 68.23 -15.62
C SER A 259 14.08 66.98 -15.06
N ASP A 260 15.40 67.03 -14.85
CA ASP A 260 16.15 65.90 -14.29
C ASP A 260 15.91 65.75 -12.79
N ALA A 261 15.82 66.86 -12.05
CA ALA A 261 15.47 66.82 -10.62
C ALA A 261 14.06 66.24 -10.41
N ARG A 262 13.11 66.59 -11.29
CA ARG A 262 11.76 65.99 -11.27
C ARG A 262 11.76 64.52 -11.64
N ALA A 263 12.53 64.13 -12.67
CA ALA A 263 12.68 62.72 -13.03
C ALA A 263 13.29 61.90 -11.88
N TRP A 264 14.30 62.43 -11.19
CA TRP A 264 14.89 61.78 -10.02
C TRP A 264 13.92 61.68 -8.84
N GLN A 265 13.15 62.74 -8.57
CA GLN A 265 12.12 62.72 -7.54
C GLN A 265 11.06 61.65 -7.85
N ARG A 266 10.55 61.60 -9.09
CA ARG A 266 9.58 60.58 -9.53
C ARG A 266 10.14 59.16 -9.46
N TYR A 267 11.41 58.97 -9.82
CA TYR A 267 12.09 57.68 -9.67
C TYR A 267 12.13 57.25 -8.20
N SER A 268 12.58 58.13 -7.31
CA SER A 268 12.69 57.88 -5.88
C SER A 268 11.32 57.54 -5.26
N GLU A 269 10.27 58.29 -5.63
CA GLU A 269 8.89 58.04 -5.20
C GLU A 269 8.38 56.66 -5.64
N ARG A 270 8.59 56.30 -6.92
CA ARG A 270 8.13 55.01 -7.46
C ARG A 270 8.93 53.84 -6.93
N PHE A 271 10.25 53.97 -6.88
CA PHE A 271 11.12 52.93 -6.36
C PHE A 271 10.87 52.70 -4.86
N ALA A 272 10.57 53.75 -4.09
CA ALA A 272 10.17 53.61 -2.68
C ALA A 272 8.88 52.79 -2.49
N ALA A 273 7.99 52.74 -3.50
CA ALA A 273 6.82 51.88 -3.48
C ALA A 273 7.16 50.40 -3.70
N TYR A 274 8.35 50.07 -4.24
CA TYR A 274 8.84 48.69 -4.39
C TYR A 274 9.52 48.21 -3.10
N THR A 275 8.69 47.83 -2.14
CA THR A 275 9.09 47.06 -0.96
C THR A 275 9.16 45.56 -1.28
N ALA A 276 9.78 44.78 -0.40
CA ALA A 276 9.78 43.31 -0.50
C ALA A 276 8.36 42.73 -0.60
N SER A 277 7.40 43.29 0.17
CA SER A 277 6.00 42.84 0.17
C SER A 277 5.28 43.11 -1.16
N THR A 278 5.50 44.28 -1.76
CA THR A 278 4.93 44.62 -3.08
C THR A 278 5.56 43.82 -4.20
N ILE A 279 6.86 43.51 -4.13
CA ILE A 279 7.51 42.63 -5.10
C ILE A 279 6.94 41.22 -5.01
N GLU A 280 6.84 40.67 -3.80
CA GLU A 280 6.24 39.33 -3.59
C GLU A 280 4.79 39.27 -4.06
N THR A 281 4.00 40.32 -3.78
CA THR A 281 2.60 40.41 -4.23
C THR A 281 2.51 40.43 -5.75
N ASN A 282 3.31 41.26 -6.43
CA ASN A 282 3.33 41.30 -7.90
C ASN A 282 3.73 39.94 -8.49
N ILE A 283 4.81 39.33 -8.01
CA ILE A 283 5.26 38.01 -8.48
C ILE A 283 4.14 36.98 -8.30
N ARG A 284 3.49 36.98 -7.13
CA ARG A 284 2.38 36.07 -6.85
C ARG A 284 1.20 36.29 -7.79
N GLU A 285 0.81 37.54 -8.02
CA GLU A 285 -0.29 37.89 -8.93
C GLU A 285 -0.01 37.45 -10.36
N HIS A 286 1.19 37.73 -10.88
CA HIS A 286 1.64 37.27 -12.19
C HIS A 286 1.65 35.74 -12.29
N LEU A 287 2.20 35.05 -11.27
CA LEU A 287 2.27 33.59 -11.22
C LEU A 287 0.88 32.96 -11.29
N VAL A 288 -0.02 33.45 -10.43
CA VAL A 288 -1.40 32.95 -10.32
C VAL A 288 -2.15 33.20 -11.62
N ARG A 289 -2.08 34.41 -12.18
CA ARG A 289 -2.74 34.76 -13.44
C ARG A 289 -2.32 33.81 -14.57
N HIS A 290 -1.01 33.66 -14.79
CA HIS A 290 -0.51 32.79 -15.85
C HIS A 290 -0.87 31.32 -15.61
N ALA A 291 -0.84 30.87 -14.34
CA ALA A 291 -1.22 29.50 -13.99
C ALA A 291 -2.71 29.24 -14.24
N GLU A 292 -3.58 30.24 -14.02
CA GLU A 292 -5.01 30.15 -14.30
C GLU A 292 -5.30 30.10 -15.81
N GLU A 293 -4.67 30.96 -16.60
CA GLU A 293 -4.81 30.99 -18.07
C GLU A 293 -4.43 29.63 -18.69
N LEU A 294 -3.29 29.06 -18.26
CA LEU A 294 -2.84 27.74 -18.69
C LEU A 294 -3.76 26.60 -18.21
N ALA A 295 -4.25 26.68 -16.97
CA ALA A 295 -5.14 25.66 -16.40
C ALA A 295 -6.56 25.69 -17.01
N ARG A 296 -7.02 26.84 -17.51
CA ARG A 296 -8.28 26.93 -18.27
C ARG A 296 -8.15 26.46 -19.73
N GLY A 297 -6.91 26.33 -20.22
CA GLY A 297 -6.65 25.95 -21.60
C GLY A 297 -6.82 27.11 -22.59
N GLU A 298 -6.75 28.36 -22.12
CA GLU A 298 -6.89 29.55 -22.98
C GLU A 298 -5.66 29.77 -23.90
N ASN A 299 -4.62 28.94 -23.79
CA ASN A 299 -3.41 28.93 -24.62
C ASN A 299 -3.17 27.59 -25.36
N ARG A 300 -4.24 26.85 -25.71
CA ARG A 300 -4.16 25.69 -26.62
C ARG A 300 -4.88 25.94 -27.94
#